data_AF-A0A0G3CJ87-F1
#
_entry.id   AF-A0A0G3CJ87-F1
#
_cell.length_a   1.000
_cell.length_b   1.000
_cell.length_c   1.000
_cell.angle_alpha   90.00
_cell.angle_beta   90.00
_cell.angle_gamma   90.00
#
_symmetry.space_group_name_H-M   'P 1'
#
loop_
_entity.id
_entity.type
_entity.pdbx_description
1 polymer ?
#
loop_
_entity_poly.entity_id
_entity_poly.type
_entity_poly.pdbx_seq_one_letter_code
_entity_poly.pdbx_strand_id
1 'polypeptide(L)'
;MATKKFVNSSSKKVTFDAGISDQVTNTTESNWSQTDTIDVGQKITYDVSFLGAGGGGETSMSYSHSWGQGGSESKSITVGSSSGVSVELEPGESIEAVLSASRGVMKVRIVYMAHLTGSTAVNYNPTYKDHHFWSLPITGVMSAASLSTNREFTEDIEIGYYSDAKVELRNPQGQVKATFLAANKPAVEKVPIKTAV
;
A
#
# COMPACT_ATOMS: atom_id res chain seq x y z
N MET A 1 -2.55 -13.74 13.09
CA MET A 1 -2.77 -13.90 14.53
C MET A 1 -1.55 -14.59 15.06
N ALA A 2 -0.89 -14.02 16.08
CA ALA A 2 0.29 -14.60 16.70
C ALA A 2 0.03 -14.79 18.19
N THR A 3 0.59 -15.85 18.80
CA THR A 3 0.43 -16.13 20.22
C THR A 3 1.78 -16.40 20.90
N LYS A 4 1.89 -16.06 22.18
CA LYS A 4 3.06 -16.33 23.02
C LYS A 4 2.62 -16.70 24.42
N LYS A 5 3.04 -17.87 24.90
CA LYS A 5 2.67 -18.39 26.22
C LYS A 5 3.79 -18.14 27.23
N PHE A 6 3.41 -17.72 28.43
CA PHE A 6 4.30 -17.55 29.57
C PHE A 6 3.82 -18.41 30.73
N VAL A 7 4.76 -19.03 31.44
CA VAL A 7 4.48 -19.89 32.60
C VAL A 7 5.48 -19.54 33.69
N ASN A 8 4.99 -19.22 34.90
CA ASN A 8 5.85 -19.04 36.05
C ASN A 8 6.02 -20.37 36.79
N SER A 9 7.03 -21.15 36.41
CA SER A 9 7.36 -22.41 37.10
C SER A 9 8.19 -22.21 38.38
N SER A 10 8.43 -20.95 38.80
CA SER A 10 9.19 -20.65 40.00
C SER A 10 8.30 -20.60 41.25
N SER A 11 8.92 -20.62 42.43
CA SER A 11 8.22 -20.45 43.72
C SER A 11 8.02 -18.98 44.12
N LYS A 12 8.37 -18.02 43.26
CA LYS A 12 8.26 -16.58 43.52
C LYS A 12 7.46 -15.90 42.42
N LYS A 13 6.90 -14.73 42.74
CA LYS A 13 6.23 -13.88 41.76
C LYS A 13 7.23 -13.34 40.74
N VAL A 14 6.89 -13.38 39.45
CA VAL A 14 7.77 -12.97 38.34
C VAL A 14 7.03 -12.06 37.37
N THR A 15 7.70 -11.01 36.90
CA THR A 15 7.22 -10.16 35.81
C THR A 15 7.79 -10.64 34.48
N PHE A 16 6.92 -10.88 33.50
CA PHE A 16 7.30 -11.21 32.13
C PHE A 16 7.04 -10.03 31.19
N ASP A 17 7.94 -9.83 30.22
CA ASP A 17 7.68 -9.00 29.05
C ASP A 17 6.81 -9.80 28.05
N ALA A 18 5.53 -9.45 28.04
CA ALA A 18 4.50 -10.03 27.19
C ALA A 18 4.36 -9.30 25.84
N GLY A 19 5.37 -8.50 25.45
CA GLY A 19 5.50 -7.96 24.12
C GLY A 19 5.44 -9.06 23.05
N ILE A 20 4.63 -8.78 22.03
CA ILE A 20 4.42 -9.65 20.87
C ILE A 20 4.28 -8.78 19.62
N SER A 21 4.95 -9.20 18.56
CA SER A 21 4.93 -8.55 17.25
C SER A 21 4.98 -9.58 16.15
N ASP A 22 4.40 -9.24 15.01
CA ASP A 22 4.39 -10.03 13.80
C ASP A 22 4.72 -9.15 12.60
N GLN A 23 5.42 -9.71 11.60
CA GLN A 23 5.67 -9.02 10.35
C GLN A 23 4.60 -9.45 9.36
N VAL A 24 3.83 -8.49 8.86
CA VAL A 24 2.80 -8.74 7.86
C VAL A 24 3.09 -7.91 6.61
N THR A 25 2.89 -8.52 5.45
CA THR A 25 3.09 -7.84 4.17
C THR A 25 1.82 -7.12 3.77
N ASN A 26 1.91 -5.81 3.60
CA ASN A 26 0.92 -5.05 2.84
C ASN A 26 1.29 -5.11 1.36
N THR A 27 0.33 -5.46 0.53
CA THR A 27 0.49 -5.50 -0.92
C THR A 27 -0.31 -4.36 -1.51
N THR A 28 0.32 -3.65 -2.45
CA THR A 28 -0.31 -2.69 -3.35
C THR A 28 -0.30 -3.30 -4.73
N GLU A 29 -1.48 -3.49 -5.31
CA GLU A 29 -1.63 -4.01 -6.67
C GLU A 29 -2.31 -2.94 -7.52
N SER A 30 -1.76 -2.67 -8.71
CA SER A 30 -2.32 -1.72 -9.66
C SER A 30 -2.62 -2.40 -10.99
N ASN A 31 -3.85 -2.19 -11.45
CA ASN A 31 -4.34 -2.67 -12.72
C ASN A 31 -4.86 -1.51 -13.57
N TRP A 32 -4.36 -1.40 -14.79
CA TRP A 32 -4.79 -0.37 -15.74
C TRP A 32 -5.79 -0.94 -16.73
N SER A 33 -6.83 -0.17 -17.07
CA SER A 33 -7.69 -0.51 -18.19
C SER A 33 -6.87 -0.46 -19.48
N GLN A 34 -6.48 -1.63 -20.03
CA GLN A 34 -5.85 -1.72 -21.33
C GLN A 34 -6.85 -1.29 -22.41
N THR A 35 -6.78 -0.02 -22.79
CA THR A 35 -7.13 0.37 -24.16
C THR A 35 -5.81 0.55 -24.87
N ASP A 36 -5.48 -0.37 -25.77
CA ASP A 36 -4.35 -0.28 -26.67
C ASP A 36 -4.20 1.16 -27.18
N THR A 37 -2.96 1.68 -27.34
CA THR A 37 -2.55 2.84 -28.17
C THR A 37 -1.99 4.13 -27.54
N ILE A 38 -1.62 4.22 -26.26
CA ILE A 38 -0.79 5.38 -25.79
C ILE A 38 0.39 4.92 -24.93
N ASP A 39 1.61 5.11 -25.44
CA ASP A 39 2.86 5.04 -24.68
C ASP A 39 3.26 6.46 -24.27
N VAL A 40 3.25 6.72 -22.96
CA VAL A 40 3.71 7.98 -22.39
C VAL A 40 4.93 7.65 -21.53
N GLY A 41 6.11 8.13 -21.94
CA GLY A 41 7.36 7.96 -21.18
C GLY A 41 7.43 8.75 -19.86
N GLN A 42 6.29 9.16 -19.29
CA GLN A 42 6.22 9.91 -18.04
C GLN A 42 5.98 8.97 -16.86
N LYS A 43 6.74 9.21 -15.79
CA LYS A 43 6.59 8.52 -14.51
C LYS A 43 5.49 9.18 -13.70
N ILE A 44 4.60 8.37 -13.14
CA ILE A 44 3.52 8.81 -12.27
C ILE A 44 3.87 8.41 -10.83
N THR A 45 3.63 9.31 -9.89
CA THR A 45 3.91 9.08 -8.46
C THR A 45 2.70 9.46 -7.64
N TYR A 46 2.33 8.59 -6.70
CA TYR A 46 1.24 8.77 -5.77
C TYR A 46 1.70 8.54 -4.33
N ASP A 47 1.19 9.37 -3.44
CA ASP A 47 1.26 9.15 -2.00
C ASP A 47 -0.15 8.87 -1.51
N VAL A 48 -0.37 7.64 -1.02
CA VAL A 48 -1.62 7.26 -0.37
C VAL A 48 -1.38 7.23 1.13
N SER A 49 -2.05 8.12 1.86
CA SER A 49 -2.09 8.13 3.31
C SER A 49 -3.39 7.52 3.82
N PHE A 50 -3.29 6.72 4.87
CA PHE A 50 -4.45 6.18 5.57
C PHE A 50 -4.20 6.18 7.08
N LEU A 51 -5.28 6.36 7.84
CA LEU A 51 -5.25 6.30 9.29
C LEU A 51 -4.89 4.87 9.71
N GLY A 52 -3.77 4.73 10.42
CA GLY A 52 -3.32 3.45 10.94
C GLY A 52 -4.22 2.92 12.06
N ALA A 53 -3.98 1.67 12.42
CA ALA A 53 -4.68 0.93 13.47
C ALA A 53 -4.73 1.69 14.82
N GLY A 54 -5.83 2.38 15.10
CA GLY A 54 -6.31 2.66 16.46
C GLY A 54 -5.51 3.59 17.38
N GLY A 55 -4.45 4.27 16.89
CA GLY A 55 -3.57 5.10 17.74
C GLY A 55 -3.26 6.50 17.21
N GLY A 56 -3.95 6.98 16.17
CA GLY A 56 -3.71 8.30 15.59
C GLY A 56 -2.42 8.44 14.77
N GLY A 57 -1.70 7.34 14.51
CA GLY A 57 -0.56 7.32 13.60
C GLY A 57 -1.00 7.21 12.14
N GLU A 58 -0.56 8.13 11.30
CA GLU A 58 -0.75 8.06 9.85
C GLU A 58 0.24 7.04 9.25
N THR A 59 -0.27 6.10 8.46
CA THR A 59 0.58 5.23 7.63
C THR A 59 0.53 5.76 6.20
N SER A 60 1.69 6.00 5.59
CA SER A 60 1.79 6.40 4.19
C SER A 60 2.45 5.29 3.37
N MET A 61 1.94 5.11 2.15
CA MET A 61 2.60 4.29 1.14
C MET A 61 2.78 5.12 -0.12
N SER A 62 4.03 5.22 -0.56
CA SER A 62 4.41 5.79 -1.85
C SER A 62 4.34 4.71 -2.93
N TYR A 63 3.61 4.96 -4.02
CA TYR A 63 3.56 4.11 -5.21
C TYR A 63 4.02 4.91 -6.42
N SER A 64 4.83 4.31 -7.28
CA SER A 64 5.29 4.99 -8.50
C SER A 64 5.47 4.02 -9.64
N HIS A 65 4.89 4.36 -10.78
CA HIS A 65 4.91 3.52 -11.97
C HIS A 65 4.87 4.33 -13.26
N SER A 66 5.23 3.69 -14.37
CA SER A 66 5.07 4.26 -15.71
C SER A 66 3.63 4.09 -16.17
N TRP A 67 3.15 5.07 -16.95
CA TRP A 67 1.82 5.01 -17.57
C TRP A 67 1.58 3.70 -18.32
N GLY A 68 0.40 3.10 -18.14
CA GLY A 68 -0.03 1.91 -18.89
C GLY A 68 0.72 0.62 -18.56
N GLN A 69 1.66 0.68 -17.62
CA GLN A 69 2.32 -0.48 -17.06
C GLN A 69 1.60 -0.76 -15.74
N GLY A 70 0.92 -1.90 -15.61
CA GLY A 70 0.41 -2.38 -14.30
C GLY A 70 1.54 -2.99 -13.48
N GLY A 71 1.25 -3.37 -12.24
CA GLY A 71 2.26 -4.02 -11.40
C GLY A 71 1.81 -4.30 -9.96
N SER A 72 2.63 -5.06 -9.24
CA SER A 72 2.44 -5.32 -7.81
C SER A 72 3.69 -4.88 -7.05
N GLU A 73 3.48 -4.06 -6.03
CA GLU A 73 4.50 -3.63 -5.09
C GLU A 73 4.11 -4.13 -3.69
N SER A 74 5.05 -4.73 -2.96
CA SER A 74 4.80 -5.24 -1.61
C SER A 74 5.71 -4.57 -0.60
N LYS A 75 5.14 -4.09 0.50
CA LYS A 75 5.88 -3.55 1.65
C LYS A 75 5.53 -4.31 2.91
N SER A 76 6.56 -4.78 3.62
CA SER A 76 6.39 -5.41 4.93
C SER A 76 6.22 -4.35 6.01
N ILE A 77 5.16 -4.47 6.80
CA ILE A 77 4.92 -3.67 8.01
C ILE A 77 5.04 -4.55 9.25
N THR A 78 5.46 -3.99 10.38
CA THR A 78 5.45 -4.71 11.65
C THR A 78 4.21 -4.32 12.44
N VAL A 79 3.35 -5.29 12.70
CA VAL A 79 2.15 -5.13 13.53
C VAL A 79 2.46 -5.73 14.90
N GLY A 80 2.33 -4.95 15.96
CA GLY A 80 2.59 -5.46 17.31
C GLY A 80 2.84 -4.39 18.34
N SER A 81 2.98 -4.82 19.59
CA SER A 81 3.45 -3.97 20.67
C SER A 81 4.78 -4.52 21.18
N SER A 82 5.86 -3.79 20.89
CA SER A 82 7.22 -4.11 21.35
C SER A 82 7.53 -3.48 22.71
N SER A 83 6.62 -2.71 23.30
CA SER A 83 6.93 -1.85 24.44
C SER A 83 5.72 -1.67 25.35
N GLY A 84 5.90 -1.93 26.65
CA GLY A 84 4.90 -1.62 27.69
C GLY A 84 3.86 -2.71 27.98
N VAL A 85 3.99 -3.91 27.41
CA VAL A 85 3.12 -5.05 27.75
C VAL A 85 3.86 -5.93 28.75
N SER A 86 3.73 -5.64 30.04
CA SER A 86 4.25 -6.49 31.12
C SER A 86 3.11 -7.18 31.87
N VAL A 87 3.38 -8.38 32.37
CA VAL A 87 2.44 -9.15 33.17
C VAL A 87 3.15 -9.80 34.35
N GLU A 88 2.57 -9.66 35.52
CA GLU A 88 3.05 -10.29 36.73
C GLU A 88 2.29 -11.61 36.93
N LEU A 89 3.02 -12.70 37.12
CA LEU A 89 2.47 -14.04 37.31
C LEU A 89 2.86 -14.58 38.68
N GLU A 90 1.88 -15.09 39.40
CA GLU A 90 2.12 -15.83 40.64
C GLU A 90 2.76 -17.21 40.35
N PRO A 91 3.38 -17.86 41.35
CA PRO A 91 3.89 -19.22 41.24
C PRO A 91 2.84 -20.19 40.66
N GLY A 92 3.18 -20.89 39.58
CA GLY A 92 2.32 -21.85 38.90
C GLY A 92 1.29 -21.23 37.93
N GLU A 93 1.18 -19.91 37.84
CA GLU A 93 0.29 -19.28 36.86
C GLU A 93 0.87 -19.32 35.45
N SER A 94 -0.03 -19.32 34.46
CA SER A 94 0.31 -19.13 33.06
C SER A 94 -0.65 -18.16 32.38
N ILE A 95 -0.15 -17.50 31.34
CA ILE A 95 -0.90 -16.53 30.54
C ILE A 95 -0.50 -16.70 29.08
N GLU A 96 -1.42 -16.42 28.17
CA GLU A 96 -1.19 -16.34 26.74
C GLU A 96 -1.37 -14.90 26.27
N ALA A 97 -0.34 -14.34 25.64
CA ALA A 97 -0.46 -13.10 24.90
C ALA A 97 -0.92 -13.41 23.47
N VAL A 98 -2.04 -12.82 23.06
CA VAL A 98 -2.64 -13.01 21.73
C VAL A 98 -2.61 -11.68 20.98
N LEU A 99 -1.86 -11.63 19.88
CA LEU A 99 -1.86 -10.52 18.94
C LEU A 99 -2.91 -10.74 17.86
N SER A 100 -3.85 -9.81 17.77
CA SER A 100 -4.90 -9.78 16.74
C SER A 100 -4.96 -8.42 16.08
N ALA A 101 -5.35 -8.39 14.79
CA ALA A 101 -5.59 -7.18 14.02
C ALA A 101 -6.63 -7.48 12.94
N SER A 102 -7.42 -6.47 12.57
CA SER A 102 -8.39 -6.52 11.48
C SER A 102 -7.68 -6.30 10.15
N ARG A 103 -7.80 -7.24 9.21
CA ARG A 103 -7.29 -7.07 7.85
C ARG A 103 -8.35 -6.42 6.97
N GLY A 104 -8.01 -5.32 6.32
CA GLY A 104 -8.85 -4.63 5.34
C GLY A 104 -8.16 -4.55 3.97
N VAL A 105 -8.96 -4.26 2.95
CA VAL A 105 -8.49 -3.91 1.61
C VAL A 105 -9.15 -2.60 1.23
N MET A 106 -8.34 -1.57 0.97
CA MET A 106 -8.78 -0.32 0.39
C MET A 106 -8.71 -0.44 -1.12
N LYS A 107 -9.78 -0.06 -1.81
CA LYS A 107 -9.84 -0.01 -3.27
C LYS A 107 -9.92 1.45 -3.71
N VAL A 108 -8.96 1.87 -4.52
CA VAL A 108 -8.86 3.24 -5.06
C VAL A 108 -8.97 3.14 -6.57
N ARG A 109 -9.82 3.97 -7.18
CA ARG A 109 -9.92 4.11 -8.63
C ARG A 109 -9.49 5.51 -9.02
N ILE A 110 -8.48 5.60 -9.89
CA ILE A 110 -8.02 6.86 -10.48
C ILE A 110 -8.51 6.90 -11.92
N VAL A 111 -9.19 7.99 -12.30
CA VAL A 111 -9.62 8.24 -13.67
C VAL A 111 -8.75 9.35 -14.25
N TYR A 112 -8.06 9.03 -15.35
CA TYR A 112 -7.21 9.96 -16.08
C TYR A 112 -7.90 10.40 -17.35
N MET A 113 -7.78 11.69 -17.68
CA MET A 113 -8.20 12.23 -18.96
C MET A 113 -6.96 12.64 -19.76
N ALA A 114 -6.70 11.98 -20.87
CA ALA A 114 -5.64 12.35 -21.80
C ALA A 114 -6.21 13.19 -22.96
N HIS A 115 -5.45 14.20 -23.37
CA HIS A 115 -5.81 15.08 -24.49
C HIS A 115 -4.73 15.03 -25.58
N LEU A 116 -5.14 14.72 -26.81
CA LEU A 116 -4.30 14.80 -28.00
C LEU A 116 -4.36 16.21 -28.58
N THR A 117 -3.21 16.89 -28.62
CA THR A 117 -3.08 18.26 -29.13
C THR A 117 -1.94 18.36 -30.15
N GLY A 118 -1.94 19.43 -30.96
CA GLY A 118 -0.91 19.69 -31.97
C GLY A 118 -1.41 19.54 -33.40
N SER A 119 -0.50 19.20 -34.31
CA SER A 119 -0.77 19.13 -35.74
C SER A 119 -0.24 17.85 -36.37
N THR A 120 -0.93 17.39 -37.40
CA THR A 120 -0.50 16.31 -38.30
C THR A 120 0.22 16.93 -39.50
N ALA A 121 1.45 16.50 -39.74
CA ALA A 121 2.15 16.80 -40.98
C ALA A 121 1.69 15.81 -42.07
N VAL A 122 1.26 16.33 -43.21
CA VAL A 122 0.83 15.51 -44.36
C VAL A 122 1.63 15.88 -45.60
N ASN A 123 1.85 14.88 -46.46
CA ASN A 123 2.49 15.03 -47.76
C ASN A 123 1.55 14.50 -48.86
N TYR A 124 1.05 15.38 -49.71
CA TYR A 124 0.17 15.03 -50.83
C TYR A 124 0.97 14.71 -52.09
N ASN A 125 0.55 13.66 -52.81
CA ASN A 125 1.06 13.36 -54.16
C ASN A 125 -0.12 12.96 -55.08
N PRO A 126 -0.51 13.76 -56.09
CA PRO A 126 0.07 15.06 -56.51
C PRO A 126 -0.19 16.19 -55.51
N THR A 127 0.30 17.40 -55.78
CA THR A 127 0.13 18.57 -54.89
C THR A 127 -1.35 18.88 -54.61
N TYR A 128 -1.63 19.34 -53.39
CA TYR A 128 -2.93 19.91 -53.03
C TYR A 128 -2.78 21.42 -52.90
N LYS A 129 -3.53 22.17 -53.74
CA LYS A 129 -3.41 23.64 -53.84
C LYS A 129 -1.95 24.10 -53.98
N ASP A 130 -1.25 23.54 -54.97
CA ASP A 130 0.14 23.85 -55.32
C ASP A 130 1.21 23.52 -54.26
N HIS A 131 0.86 22.86 -53.16
CA HIS A 131 1.81 22.46 -52.11
C HIS A 131 1.76 20.96 -51.81
N HIS A 132 2.94 20.36 -51.56
CA HIS A 132 3.07 18.98 -51.09
C HIS A 132 2.81 18.88 -49.58
N PHE A 133 3.38 19.79 -48.79
CA PHE A 133 3.40 19.68 -47.32
C PHE A 133 2.38 20.61 -46.67
N TRP A 134 1.57 20.04 -45.78
CA TRP A 134 0.61 20.80 -44.98
C TRP A 134 0.68 20.39 -43.51
N SER A 135 0.31 21.33 -42.64
CA SER A 135 0.11 21.09 -41.21
C SER A 135 -1.38 21.22 -40.93
N LEU A 136 -2.00 20.12 -40.50
CA LEU A 136 -3.43 20.08 -40.18
C LEU A 136 -3.59 20.01 -38.67
N PRO A 137 -4.48 20.81 -38.04
CA PRO A 137 -4.74 20.68 -36.61
C PRO A 137 -5.31 19.29 -36.32
N ILE A 138 -4.74 18.59 -35.33
CA ILE A 138 -5.12 17.19 -35.03
C ILE A 138 -6.60 17.07 -34.66
N THR A 139 -7.17 18.10 -34.03
CA THR A 139 -8.59 18.20 -33.71
C THR A 139 -9.46 18.15 -34.97
N GLY A 140 -9.07 18.86 -36.02
CA GLY A 140 -9.77 18.85 -37.31
C GLY A 140 -9.66 17.51 -38.02
N VAL A 141 -8.47 16.89 -38.01
CA VAL A 141 -8.24 15.57 -38.62
C VAL A 141 -9.09 14.49 -37.92
N MET A 142 -9.06 14.45 -36.59
CA MET A 142 -9.84 13.49 -35.79
C MET A 142 -11.34 13.71 -35.95
N SER A 143 -11.80 14.97 -35.89
CA SER A 143 -13.23 15.30 -36.08
C SER A 143 -13.75 14.91 -37.46
N ALA A 144 -12.94 15.03 -38.52
CA ALA A 144 -13.33 14.60 -39.86
C ALA A 144 -13.62 13.08 -39.94
N ALA A 145 -13.02 12.29 -39.04
CA ALA A 145 -13.26 10.86 -38.89
C ALA A 145 -14.26 10.53 -37.75
N SER A 146 -14.93 11.53 -37.17
CA SER A 146 -15.79 11.37 -35.97
C SER A 146 -15.07 10.76 -34.76
N LEU A 147 -13.77 11.01 -34.64
CA LEU A 147 -12.94 10.54 -33.52
C LEU A 147 -12.73 11.65 -32.47
N SER A 148 -12.67 11.25 -31.20
CA SER A 148 -12.38 12.14 -30.07
C SER A 148 -10.86 12.35 -29.91
N THR A 149 -10.45 13.57 -29.58
CA THR A 149 -9.07 13.86 -29.12
C THR A 149 -8.87 13.59 -27.63
N ASN A 150 -9.93 13.23 -26.92
CA ASN A 150 -9.89 12.92 -25.50
C ASN A 150 -10.04 11.42 -25.30
N ARG A 151 -9.28 10.86 -24.35
CA ARG A 151 -9.44 9.47 -23.93
C ARG A 151 -9.34 9.35 -22.42
N GLU A 152 -10.28 8.63 -21.84
CA GLU A 152 -10.28 8.29 -20.42
C GLU A 152 -9.53 6.97 -20.19
N PHE A 153 -8.81 6.91 -19.07
CA PHE A 153 -8.12 5.73 -18.59
C PHE A 153 -8.41 5.53 -17.12
N THR A 154 -8.45 4.29 -16.69
CA THR A 154 -8.70 3.94 -15.30
C THR A 154 -7.57 3.10 -14.75
N GLU A 155 -7.13 3.44 -13.55
CA GLU A 155 -6.22 2.64 -12.73
C GLU A 155 -6.95 2.25 -11.46
N ASP A 156 -7.06 0.94 -11.23
CA ASP A 156 -7.58 0.36 -10.01
C ASP A 156 -6.43 -0.09 -9.13
N ILE A 157 -6.36 0.47 -7.92
CA ILE A 157 -5.33 0.19 -6.92
C ILE A 157 -5.98 -0.51 -5.72
N GLU A 158 -5.47 -1.68 -5.36
CA GLU A 158 -5.85 -2.38 -4.13
C GLU A 158 -4.73 -2.30 -3.10
N ILE A 159 -5.06 -1.84 -1.90
CA ILE A 159 -4.13 -1.66 -0.79
C ILE A 159 -4.59 -2.54 0.37
N GLY A 160 -3.82 -3.59 0.65
CA GLY A 160 -3.99 -4.36 1.89
C GLY A 160 -3.51 -3.54 3.10
N TYR A 161 -4.30 -3.52 4.17
CA TYR A 161 -3.91 -2.87 5.42
C TYR A 161 -4.37 -3.67 6.65
N TYR A 162 -3.74 -3.39 7.79
CA TYR A 162 -4.11 -3.93 9.09
C TYR A 162 -4.49 -2.79 10.04
N SER A 163 -5.63 -2.97 10.72
CA SER A 163 -6.27 -2.02 11.64
C SER A 163 -6.62 -2.69 12.98
N ASP A 164 -6.99 -1.90 13.98
CA ASP A 164 -7.42 -2.38 15.31
C ASP A 164 -6.50 -3.42 15.96
N ALA A 165 -5.20 -3.25 15.79
CA ALA A 165 -4.22 -4.16 16.35
C ALA A 165 -4.28 -4.09 17.89
N LYS A 166 -4.40 -5.25 18.53
CA LYS A 166 -4.45 -5.38 19.99
C LYS A 166 -3.73 -6.62 20.48
N VAL A 167 -3.16 -6.50 21.67
CA VAL A 167 -2.61 -7.61 22.44
C VAL A 167 -3.55 -7.90 23.60
N GLU A 168 -4.08 -9.11 23.66
CA GLU A 168 -4.89 -9.58 24.78
C GLU A 168 -4.10 -10.58 25.61
N LEU A 169 -4.08 -10.39 26.93
CA LEU A 169 -3.54 -11.35 27.87
C LEU A 169 -4.67 -12.25 28.35
N ARG A 170 -4.60 -13.54 28.06
CA ARG A 170 -5.65 -14.52 28.39
C ARG A 170 -5.13 -15.56 29.37
N ASN A 171 -5.94 -15.94 30.35
CA ASN A 171 -5.64 -17.09 31.21
C ASN A 171 -5.89 -18.42 30.46
N PRO A 172 -5.51 -19.58 31.03
CA PRO A 172 -5.72 -20.88 30.39
C PRO A 172 -7.21 -21.22 30.12
N GLN A 173 -8.12 -20.55 30.82
CA GLN A 173 -9.57 -20.67 30.64
C GLN A 173 -10.11 -19.73 29.53
N GLY A 174 -9.24 -18.96 28.86
CA GLY A 174 -9.60 -18.05 27.78
C GLY A 174 -10.12 -16.68 28.23
N GLN A 175 -10.17 -16.38 29.54
CA GLN A 175 -10.62 -15.09 30.05
C GLN A 175 -9.53 -14.03 29.84
N VAL A 176 -9.93 -12.88 29.30
CA VAL A 176 -9.05 -11.73 29.09
C VAL A 176 -8.77 -11.06 30.44
N LYS A 177 -7.50 -11.04 30.85
CA LYS A 177 -7.02 -10.30 32.03
C LYS A 177 -6.69 -8.83 31.71
N ALA A 178 -6.20 -8.56 30.49
CA ALA A 178 -5.87 -7.21 30.03
C ALA A 178 -5.86 -7.11 28.51
N THR A 179 -6.08 -5.90 28.00
CA THR A 179 -6.00 -5.56 26.58
C THR A 179 -5.14 -4.33 26.39
N PHE A 180 -4.20 -4.40 25.44
CA PHE A 180 -3.31 -3.31 25.07
C PHE A 180 -3.50 -3.00 23.58
N LEU A 181 -3.67 -1.73 23.24
CA LEU A 181 -3.68 -1.29 21.84
C LEU A 181 -2.26 -1.38 21.29
N ALA A 182 -2.11 -1.96 20.10
CA ALA A 182 -0.85 -2.06 19.40
C ALA A 182 -0.80 -0.99 18.29
N ALA A 183 0.28 -0.23 18.24
CA ALA A 183 0.52 0.72 17.15
C ALA A 183 1.29 0.03 16.03
N ASN A 184 0.98 0.36 14.77
CA ASN A 184 1.82 -0.02 13.64
C ASN A 184 3.14 0.76 13.71
N LYS A 185 4.26 0.07 13.54
CA LYS A 185 5.56 0.72 13.31
C LYS A 185 6.04 0.35 11.91
N PRO A 186 6.64 1.29 11.16
CA PRO A 186 7.41 0.93 9.98
C PRO A 186 8.39 -0.19 10.37
N ALA A 187 8.52 -1.22 9.53
CA ALA A 187 9.56 -2.21 9.77
C ALA A 187 10.90 -1.46 9.88
N VAL A 188 11.66 -1.72 10.93
CA VAL A 188 13.01 -1.16 11.06
C VAL A 188 13.81 -1.70 9.88
N GLU A 189 13.98 -0.88 8.86
CA GLU A 189 14.87 -1.17 7.76
C GLU A 189 16.26 -1.23 8.37
N LYS A 190 16.81 -2.44 8.53
CA LYS A 190 18.22 -2.60 8.89
C LYS A 190 19.01 -2.11 7.68
N VAL A 191 19.27 -0.81 7.62
CA VAL A 191 20.21 -0.26 6.64
C VAL A 191 21.55 -0.93 6.92
N PRO A 192 22.08 -1.76 6.01
CA PRO A 192 23.42 -2.28 6.19
C PRO A 192 24.35 -1.08 6.19
N ILE A 193 25.00 -0.83 7.33
CA ILE A 193 26.11 0.11 7.40
C ILE A 193 27.15 -0.42 6.43
N LYS A 194 27.26 0.19 5.25
CA LYS A 194 28.42 -0.01 4.39
C LYS A 194 29.60 0.56 5.16
N THR A 195 30.37 -0.31 5.81
CA THR A 195 31.69 0.05 6.32
C THR A 195 32.51 0.42 5.09
N ALA A 196 32.81 1.71 4.94
CA ALA A 196 33.79 2.15 3.95
C ALA A 196 35.14 1.53 4.34
N VAL A 197 35.76 0.82 3.39
CA VAL A 197 37.17 0.45 3.41
C VAL A 197 37.84 1.23 2.30
#